data_AF-R1FAA3-F1
#
_entry.id   AF-R1FAA3-F1
#
_cell.length_a   1.000
_cell.length_b   1.000
_cell.length_c   1.000
_cell.angle_alpha   90.00
_cell.angle_beta   90.00
_cell.angle_gamma   90.00
#
_symmetry.space_group_name_H-M   'P 1'
#
loop_
_entity.id
_entity.type
_entity.pdbx_description
1 polymer ?
#
loop_
_entity_poly.entity_id
_entity_poly.type
_entity_poly.pdbx_seq_one_letter_code
_entity_poly.pdbx_strand_id
1 'polypeptide(L)'
;MAARHLVPPWAPTYDMRLSSAAMPCNYSGFFDVPTAAQWGLADFDWSNAKLVWVNDKPMDCEALLARQAEAVKAASPSTRIFVYRNLVKALPWFGSVREKLEDPAYSGWFLHYRTSGGANFSSPECTGRKCSRLFHDQDQTPSTDIAADGRCFEECDCGRSLPCGEYLWDHRNSSLRQWLLEEYVFGPSALGHGGIDGLFLDDEWYDSPLPNPSWGPPEGFCTASPYGGPSEVHPGCVADMGLSHADVRAITAGWLQTLSQVHAAALEAGRWIYQLFRTVGAPPRAAEECAAYFRDACRADSQAQLSATLFSFSGAQSRPLPSPTDDVAAFLLTRGPYGWIGFGWVGCVSCNLTAEDPRGLCDPAGAYERPSELDADYGEPRELCAETSTSSRVFAREWSKAHVSFDCNSWKGTIESRLPLSSQR
;
A
#
# COMPACT_ATOMS: atom_id res chain seq x y z
N MET A 1 0.71 14.69 25.03
CA MET A 1 1.96 14.86 24.27
C MET A 1 1.58 15.43 22.92
N ALA A 2 2.18 16.54 22.48
CA ALA A 2 1.98 17.00 21.10
C ALA A 2 2.45 15.87 20.17
N ALA A 3 1.62 15.48 19.20
CA ALA A 3 2.00 14.47 18.21
C ALA A 3 3.26 14.96 17.51
N ARG A 4 4.40 14.30 17.75
CA ARG A 4 5.63 14.61 17.04
C ARG A 4 5.37 14.30 15.57
N HIS A 5 5.48 15.30 14.70
CA HIS A 5 5.34 15.08 13.27
C HIS A 5 6.43 14.09 12.83
N LEU A 6 6.00 12.99 12.23
CA LEU A 6 6.89 11.97 11.71
C LEU A 6 7.20 12.29 10.26
N VAL A 7 8.48 12.40 9.94
CA VAL A 7 9.01 12.56 8.59
C VAL A 7 10.08 11.51 8.35
N PRO A 8 10.26 11.02 7.11
CA PRO A 8 11.29 10.05 6.82
C PRO A 8 12.68 10.63 7.08
N PRO A 9 13.66 9.77 7.41
CA PRO A 9 15.04 10.17 7.68
C PRO A 9 15.79 10.61 6.41
N TRP A 10 15.12 10.65 5.27
CA TRP A 10 15.70 11.07 4.00
C TRP A 10 15.85 12.58 3.93
N ALA A 11 16.78 13.05 3.10
CA ALA A 11 16.84 14.47 2.78
C ALA A 11 15.53 14.89 2.09
N PRO A 12 14.92 16.01 2.50
CA PRO A 12 13.78 16.56 1.76
C PRO A 12 14.22 16.95 0.35
N THR A 13 13.29 16.88 -0.60
CA THR A 13 13.57 17.23 -2.00
C THR A 13 12.37 17.87 -2.65
N TYR A 14 12.61 18.81 -3.56
CA TYR A 14 11.60 19.44 -4.40
C TYR A 14 11.66 18.99 -5.86
N ASP A 15 12.58 18.09 -6.19
CA ASP A 15 12.63 17.41 -7.48
C ASP A 15 11.32 16.62 -7.69
N MET A 16 10.60 16.93 -8.76
CA MET A 16 9.27 16.38 -9.02
C MET A 16 9.29 14.90 -9.37
N ARG A 17 10.37 14.41 -9.96
CA ARG A 17 10.55 12.98 -10.20
C ARG A 17 10.70 12.27 -8.87
N LEU A 18 11.55 12.78 -7.98
CA LEU A 18 11.75 12.21 -6.63
C LEU A 18 10.55 12.40 -5.69
N SER A 19 9.67 13.36 -6.00
CA SER A 19 8.45 13.67 -5.25
C SER A 19 7.20 13.04 -5.88
N SER A 20 7.38 11.90 -6.56
CA SER A 20 6.30 11.15 -7.18
C SER A 20 6.26 9.72 -6.65
N ALA A 21 5.08 9.11 -6.63
CA ALA A 21 4.88 7.76 -6.11
C ALA A 21 3.99 6.89 -7.01
N ALA A 22 4.32 5.61 -7.13
CA ALA A 22 3.45 4.61 -7.72
C ALA A 22 3.44 3.34 -6.88
N MET A 23 2.26 2.75 -6.69
CA MET A 23 2.08 1.41 -6.15
C MET A 23 1.64 0.47 -7.29
N PRO A 24 2.59 -0.05 -8.08
CA PRO A 24 2.30 -0.95 -9.18
C PRO A 24 1.78 -2.31 -8.74
N CYS A 25 0.70 -2.76 -9.38
CA CYS A 25 0.27 -4.14 -9.40
C CYS A 25 0.50 -4.73 -10.78
N ASN A 26 1.12 -5.90 -10.86
CA ASN A 26 1.39 -6.59 -12.12
C ASN A 26 1.13 -8.08 -12.02
N TYR A 27 -0.09 -8.46 -12.39
CA TYR A 27 -0.58 -9.83 -12.32
C TYR A 27 0.15 -10.82 -13.24
N SER A 28 1.03 -10.34 -14.11
CA SER A 28 1.79 -11.16 -15.07
C SER A 28 3.22 -11.37 -14.59
N GLY A 29 4.15 -10.52 -15.03
CA GLY A 29 5.56 -10.56 -14.66
C GLY A 29 5.97 -9.43 -13.73
N PHE A 30 7.28 -9.21 -13.65
CA PHE A 30 7.83 -8.02 -13.00
C PHE A 30 7.26 -6.75 -13.63
N PHE A 31 6.96 -5.76 -12.81
CA PHE A 31 6.71 -4.41 -13.29
C PHE A 31 7.93 -3.87 -14.05
N ASP A 32 7.69 -3.12 -15.12
CA ASP A 32 8.75 -2.61 -15.99
C ASP A 32 9.74 -1.76 -15.20
N VAL A 33 11.01 -2.18 -15.22
CA VAL A 33 12.09 -1.55 -14.44
C VAL A 33 12.33 -0.11 -14.87
N PRO A 34 12.48 0.20 -16.18
CA PRO A 34 12.52 1.58 -16.66
C PRO A 34 11.34 2.44 -16.20
N THR A 35 10.10 1.93 -16.25
CA THR A 35 8.93 2.65 -15.74
C THR A 35 9.02 2.89 -14.23
N ALA A 36 9.34 1.89 -13.41
CA ALA A 36 9.48 2.09 -11.96
C ALA A 36 10.57 3.11 -11.60
N ALA A 37 11.68 3.09 -12.33
CA ALA A 37 12.81 4.00 -12.12
C ALA A 37 12.46 5.49 -12.37
N GLN A 38 11.38 5.77 -13.11
CA GLN A 38 10.88 7.13 -13.32
C GLN A 38 10.17 7.71 -12.08
N TRP A 39 9.75 6.87 -11.13
CA TRP A 39 9.10 7.33 -9.91
C TRP A 39 10.11 7.58 -8.80
N GLY A 40 9.76 8.49 -7.90
CA GLY A 40 10.54 8.80 -6.69
C GLY A 40 10.38 7.72 -5.62
N LEU A 41 9.18 7.13 -5.56
CA LEU A 41 8.81 6.00 -4.72
C LEU A 41 8.05 4.97 -5.59
N ALA A 42 8.48 3.71 -5.54
CA ALA A 42 7.77 2.58 -6.13
C ALA A 42 7.47 1.55 -5.03
N ASP A 43 6.20 1.18 -4.88
CA ASP A 43 5.72 0.23 -3.86
C ASP A 43 5.16 -1.03 -4.52
N PHE A 44 5.88 -2.14 -4.38
CA PHE A 44 5.50 -3.40 -5.02
C PHE A 44 4.59 -4.21 -4.11
N ASP A 45 3.32 -4.29 -4.51
CA ASP A 45 2.32 -5.16 -3.93
C ASP A 45 2.66 -6.65 -4.15
N TRP A 46 2.11 -7.57 -3.33
CA TRP A 46 2.23 -9.02 -3.55
C TRP A 46 1.70 -9.46 -4.92
N SER A 47 0.82 -8.66 -5.53
CA SER A 47 0.34 -8.88 -6.89
C SER A 47 1.37 -8.61 -7.98
N ASN A 48 2.55 -8.08 -7.68
CA ASN A 48 3.64 -7.96 -8.63
C ASN A 48 4.23 -9.34 -8.97
N ALA A 49 4.46 -9.59 -10.27
CA ALA A 49 4.92 -10.88 -10.79
C ALA A 49 4.00 -12.07 -10.43
N LYS A 50 2.69 -11.83 -10.26
CA LYS A 50 1.73 -12.85 -9.78
C LYS A 50 1.76 -14.13 -10.61
N LEU A 51 1.67 -14.05 -11.94
CA LEU A 51 1.70 -15.23 -12.81
C LEU A 51 3.02 -16.02 -12.68
N VAL A 52 4.12 -15.36 -12.33
CA VAL A 52 5.42 -16.01 -12.11
C VAL A 52 5.41 -16.74 -10.77
N TRP A 53 5.30 -16.02 -9.65
CA TRP A 53 5.48 -16.65 -8.33
C TRP A 53 4.37 -17.66 -8.01
N VAL A 54 3.16 -17.49 -8.56
CA VAL A 54 2.05 -18.42 -8.32
C VAL A 54 2.28 -19.79 -8.99
N ASN A 55 3.16 -19.84 -9.98
CA ASN A 55 3.51 -21.06 -10.70
C ASN A 55 4.88 -21.63 -10.30
N ASP A 56 5.63 -20.93 -9.43
CA ASP A 56 6.83 -21.48 -8.81
C ASP A 56 6.47 -22.63 -7.84
N LYS A 57 7.40 -23.57 -7.69
CA LYS A 57 7.25 -24.80 -6.89
C LYS A 57 8.46 -24.98 -5.96
N PRO A 58 8.38 -24.57 -4.68
CA PRO A 58 7.23 -23.92 -4.04
C PRO A 58 7.08 -22.45 -4.47
N MET A 59 5.90 -21.85 -4.25
CA MET A 59 5.67 -20.43 -4.54
C MET A 59 6.62 -19.53 -3.75
N ASP A 60 7.09 -18.43 -4.31
CA ASP A 60 7.97 -17.50 -3.57
C ASP A 60 7.82 -16.03 -4.01
N CYS A 61 6.66 -15.46 -3.67
CA CYS A 61 6.37 -14.03 -3.86
C CYS A 61 7.40 -13.16 -3.13
N GLU A 62 7.79 -13.57 -1.92
CA GLU A 62 8.71 -12.84 -1.05
C GLU A 62 10.07 -12.59 -1.73
N ALA A 63 10.68 -13.63 -2.31
CA ALA A 63 11.94 -13.49 -3.02
C ALA A 63 11.82 -12.65 -4.30
N LEU A 64 10.70 -12.77 -5.03
CA LEU A 64 10.50 -11.96 -6.25
C LEU A 64 10.34 -10.47 -5.93
N LEU A 65 9.67 -10.09 -4.84
CA LEU A 65 9.59 -8.70 -4.41
C LEU A 65 10.98 -8.11 -4.15
N ALA A 66 11.85 -8.83 -3.44
CA ALA A 66 13.23 -8.41 -3.20
C ALA A 66 14.03 -8.27 -4.51
N ARG A 67 13.87 -9.23 -5.43
CA ARG A 67 14.52 -9.20 -6.75
C ARG A 67 14.05 -8.02 -7.62
N GLN A 68 12.76 -7.69 -7.61
CA GLN A 68 12.26 -6.48 -8.29
C GLN A 68 12.92 -5.22 -7.70
N ALA A 69 13.02 -5.14 -6.37
CA ALA A 69 13.67 -4.02 -5.70
C ALA A 69 15.13 -3.87 -6.11
N GLU A 70 15.90 -4.96 -6.16
CA GLU A 70 17.28 -4.95 -6.67
C GLU A 70 17.37 -4.42 -8.11
N ALA A 71 16.51 -4.91 -9.00
CA ALA A 71 16.53 -4.52 -10.41
C ALA A 71 16.24 -3.03 -10.61
N VAL A 72 15.27 -2.47 -9.88
CA VAL A 72 14.96 -1.04 -9.94
C VAL A 72 16.05 -0.20 -9.30
N LYS A 73 16.63 -0.63 -8.16
CA LYS A 73 17.76 0.07 -7.54
C LYS A 73 19.00 0.10 -8.41
N ALA A 74 19.25 -0.96 -9.18
CA ALA A 74 20.33 -0.98 -10.15
C ALA A 74 20.11 0.04 -11.29
N ALA A 75 18.87 0.26 -11.71
CA ALA A 75 18.51 1.25 -12.73
C ALA A 75 18.44 2.70 -12.19
N SER A 76 17.94 2.89 -10.97
CA SER A 76 17.81 4.18 -10.29
C SER A 76 18.07 4.01 -8.78
N PRO A 77 19.30 4.24 -8.32
CA PRO A 77 19.63 4.20 -6.88
C PRO A 77 18.81 5.19 -6.04
N SER A 78 18.31 6.25 -6.69
CA SER A 78 17.54 7.33 -6.06
C SER A 78 16.06 7.00 -5.83
N THR A 79 15.50 6.04 -6.57
CA THR A 79 14.10 5.63 -6.40
C THR A 79 13.97 4.87 -5.09
N ARG A 80 13.02 5.28 -4.23
CA ARG A 80 12.71 4.59 -2.99
C ARG A 80 11.85 3.37 -3.29
N ILE A 81 12.23 2.21 -2.78
CA ILE A 81 11.50 0.97 -3.02
C ILE A 81 10.82 0.50 -1.76
N PHE A 82 9.53 0.24 -1.88
CA PHE A 82 8.71 -0.38 -0.86
C PHE A 82 8.28 -1.76 -1.36
N VAL A 83 8.09 -2.68 -0.41
CA VAL A 83 7.54 -4.00 -0.72
C VAL A 83 6.43 -4.35 0.27
N TYR A 84 5.49 -5.13 -0.20
CA TYR A 84 4.38 -5.65 0.59
C TYR A 84 4.83 -6.57 1.72
N ARG A 85 4.25 -6.38 2.90
CA ARG A 85 4.26 -7.33 4.03
C ARG A 85 2.88 -7.30 4.69
N ASN A 86 2.51 -8.40 5.33
CA ASN A 86 1.25 -8.46 6.06
C ASN A 86 1.52 -8.91 7.50
N LEU A 87 1.06 -8.12 8.47
CA LEU A 87 1.19 -8.47 9.88
C LEU A 87 -0.05 -9.16 10.43
N VAL A 88 -1.17 -9.19 9.71
CA VAL A 88 -2.41 -9.89 10.09
C VAL A 88 -2.44 -11.30 9.51
N LYS A 89 -2.11 -11.43 8.23
CA LYS A 89 -2.15 -12.65 7.43
C LYS A 89 -0.76 -13.29 7.29
N ALA A 90 -0.71 -14.59 7.52
CA ALA A 90 0.44 -15.47 7.32
C ALA A 90 0.35 -16.12 5.92
N LEU A 91 0.91 -15.44 4.93
CA LEU A 91 0.78 -15.84 3.53
C LEU A 91 1.76 -16.98 3.18
N PRO A 92 1.29 -18.19 2.80
CA PRO A 92 2.14 -19.36 2.56
C PRO A 92 2.90 -19.31 1.22
N TRP A 93 2.65 -18.28 0.40
CA TRP A 93 3.47 -17.95 -0.78
C TRP A 93 4.67 -17.05 -0.43
N PHE A 94 4.89 -16.74 0.85
CA PHE A 94 6.13 -16.14 1.35
C PHE A 94 6.98 -17.26 1.93
N GLY A 95 8.18 -17.48 1.39
CA GLY A 95 9.03 -18.63 1.75
C GLY A 95 9.29 -18.72 3.25
N SER A 96 9.60 -17.59 3.89
CA SER A 96 9.84 -17.51 5.34
C SER A 96 8.61 -17.86 6.19
N VAL A 97 7.41 -17.47 5.74
CA VAL A 97 6.15 -17.74 6.43
C VAL A 97 5.74 -19.20 6.27
N ARG A 98 5.86 -19.74 5.06
CA ARG A 98 5.58 -21.16 4.77
C ARG A 98 6.39 -22.09 5.65
N GLU A 99 7.69 -21.79 5.83
CA GLU A 99 8.56 -22.58 6.71
C GLU A 99 7.96 -22.70 8.12
N LYS A 100 7.40 -21.61 8.67
CA LYS A 100 6.80 -21.60 10.01
C LYS A 100 5.44 -22.27 10.05
N LEU A 101 4.63 -22.14 8.99
CA LEU A 101 3.35 -22.85 8.88
C LEU A 101 3.52 -24.37 8.83
N GLU A 102 4.60 -24.87 8.21
CA GLU A 102 4.86 -26.31 8.07
C GLU A 102 5.55 -26.94 9.29
N ASP A 103 6.18 -26.15 10.15
CA ASP A 103 6.86 -26.63 11.34
C ASP A 103 5.94 -26.61 12.57
N PRO A 104 5.59 -27.79 13.14
CA PRO A 104 4.72 -27.89 14.31
C PRO A 104 5.23 -27.12 15.55
N ALA A 105 6.54 -26.83 15.65
CA ALA A 105 7.09 -26.04 16.74
C ALA A 105 6.49 -24.62 16.81
N TYR A 106 6.01 -24.09 15.68
CA TYR A 106 5.42 -22.77 15.57
C TYR A 106 3.89 -22.80 15.47
N SER A 107 3.23 -23.95 15.70
CA SER A 107 1.77 -24.04 15.58
C SER A 107 0.99 -23.07 16.49
N GLY A 108 1.62 -22.62 17.58
CA GLY A 108 1.07 -21.61 18.50
C GLY A 108 1.24 -20.16 18.04
N TRP A 109 1.76 -19.93 16.83
CA TRP A 109 1.85 -18.62 16.18
C TRP A 109 0.65 -18.32 15.30
N PHE A 110 -0.22 -19.29 15.07
CA PHE A 110 -1.32 -19.20 14.11
C PHE A 110 -2.65 -19.47 14.81
N LEU A 111 -3.72 -18.87 14.30
CA LEU A 111 -5.07 -19.16 14.76
C LEU A 111 -5.56 -20.50 14.19
N HIS A 112 -6.39 -21.21 14.96
CA HIS A 112 -6.92 -22.54 14.62
C HIS A 112 -8.43 -22.46 14.39
N TYR A 113 -8.96 -23.37 13.60
CA TYR A 113 -10.40 -23.66 13.62
C TYR A 113 -10.81 -24.18 15.01
N ARG A 114 -12.02 -23.82 15.47
CA ARG A 114 -12.52 -24.22 16.80
C ARG A 114 -12.59 -25.74 17.01
N THR A 115 -12.83 -26.49 15.93
CA THR A 115 -12.96 -27.96 15.93
C THR A 115 -12.54 -28.52 14.58
N SER A 116 -11.54 -29.40 14.54
CA SER A 116 -11.11 -30.03 13.28
C SER A 116 -12.22 -30.90 12.66
N GLY A 117 -12.36 -30.86 11.33
CA GLY A 117 -13.33 -31.67 10.57
C GLY A 117 -14.76 -31.14 10.64
N GLY A 118 -14.95 -29.86 11.00
CA GLY A 118 -16.26 -29.23 11.06
C GLY A 118 -16.88 -29.04 9.67
N ALA A 119 -18.08 -29.58 9.44
CA ALA A 119 -18.74 -29.55 8.13
C ALA A 119 -19.43 -28.20 7.77
N ASN A 120 -19.22 -27.12 8.52
CA ASN A 120 -20.00 -25.87 8.38
C ASN A 120 -19.19 -24.60 8.68
N PHE A 121 -17.90 -24.58 8.36
CA PHE A 121 -17.13 -23.34 8.42
C PHE A 121 -17.45 -22.44 7.24
N SER A 122 -17.37 -21.13 7.46
CA SER A 122 -17.52 -20.14 6.40
C SER A 122 -16.36 -20.20 5.40
N SER A 123 -15.14 -20.46 5.88
CA SER A 123 -14.00 -20.88 5.07
C SER A 123 -13.70 -22.37 5.29
N PRO A 124 -13.61 -23.21 4.24
CA PRO A 124 -13.38 -24.64 4.41
C PRO A 124 -11.95 -24.96 4.89
N GLU A 125 -11.79 -25.95 5.79
CA GLU A 125 -10.47 -26.38 6.27
C GLU A 125 -9.59 -27.04 5.18
N CYS A 126 -10.21 -27.42 4.05
CA CYS A 126 -9.57 -28.17 2.98
C CYS A 126 -9.82 -27.52 1.63
N THR A 127 -8.77 -27.40 0.83
CA THR A 127 -8.83 -27.00 -0.58
C THR A 127 -8.17 -28.08 -1.43
N GLY A 128 -8.93 -28.67 -2.34
CA GLY A 128 -8.51 -29.84 -3.10
C GLY A 128 -8.21 -31.04 -2.18
N ARG A 129 -6.95 -31.49 -2.17
CA ARG A 129 -6.50 -32.65 -1.38
C ARG A 129 -5.73 -32.26 -0.11
N LYS A 130 -5.54 -30.97 0.14
CA LYS A 130 -4.80 -30.44 1.28
C LYS A 130 -5.78 -29.96 2.33
N CYS A 131 -5.44 -30.12 3.60
CA CYS A 131 -6.25 -29.70 4.74
C CYS A 131 -5.33 -29.15 5.83
N SER A 132 -5.77 -28.12 6.54
CA SER A 132 -5.06 -27.59 7.71
C SER A 132 -6.01 -27.35 8.87
N ARG A 133 -5.52 -27.58 10.09
CA ARG A 133 -6.23 -27.20 11.33
C ARG A 133 -6.09 -25.72 11.64
N LEU A 134 -5.11 -25.06 11.04
CA LEU A 134 -4.92 -23.63 11.14
C LEU A 134 -6.02 -22.95 10.32
N PHE A 135 -6.66 -21.94 10.91
CA PHE A 135 -7.63 -21.14 10.19
C PHE A 135 -6.95 -20.45 9.02
N HIS A 136 -7.61 -20.47 7.86
CA HIS A 136 -7.16 -19.77 6.68
C HIS A 136 -8.35 -19.39 5.81
N ASP A 137 -8.29 -18.18 5.27
CA ASP A 137 -9.27 -17.69 4.32
C ASP A 137 -8.94 -18.18 2.90
N GLN A 138 -9.96 -18.27 2.05
CA GLN A 138 -9.83 -18.67 0.65
C GLN A 138 -10.11 -17.50 -0.31
N ASP A 139 -10.57 -16.36 0.20
CA ASP A 139 -10.74 -15.15 -0.57
C ASP A 139 -9.37 -14.62 -1.01
N GLN A 140 -9.33 -14.05 -2.22
CA GLN A 140 -8.11 -13.51 -2.83
C GLN A 140 -6.88 -14.45 -2.83
N THR A 141 -7.09 -15.76 -2.91
CA THR A 141 -5.99 -16.74 -2.90
C THR A 141 -5.70 -17.35 -4.26
N PRO A 142 -4.43 -17.76 -4.50
CA PRO A 142 -4.08 -18.59 -5.63
C PRO A 142 -4.93 -19.85 -5.75
N SER A 143 -5.49 -20.09 -6.93
CA SER A 143 -6.24 -21.31 -7.21
C SER A 143 -6.09 -21.77 -8.66
N THR A 144 -6.59 -22.96 -8.99
CA THR A 144 -6.66 -23.45 -10.37
C THR A 144 -7.79 -22.81 -11.17
N ASP A 145 -8.81 -22.28 -10.49
CA ASP A 145 -10.13 -21.99 -11.06
C ASP A 145 -10.42 -20.48 -11.15
N ILE A 146 -9.71 -19.65 -10.38
CA ILE A 146 -9.90 -18.19 -10.34
C ILE A 146 -8.70 -17.49 -10.97
N ALA A 147 -8.93 -16.71 -12.03
CA ALA A 147 -7.87 -16.02 -12.75
C ALA A 147 -7.39 -14.72 -12.06
N ALA A 148 -8.25 -14.05 -11.30
CA ALA A 148 -7.98 -12.73 -10.72
C ALA A 148 -6.89 -12.77 -9.63
N ASP A 149 -6.92 -13.80 -8.78
CA ASP A 149 -6.06 -13.87 -7.58
C ASP A 149 -4.83 -14.76 -7.77
N GLY A 150 -4.52 -15.08 -9.02
CA GLY A 150 -3.37 -15.88 -9.43
C GLY A 150 -3.77 -17.30 -9.82
N ARG A 151 -3.70 -17.57 -11.13
CA ARG A 151 -4.02 -18.89 -11.68
C ARG A 151 -2.81 -19.82 -11.63
N CYS A 152 -2.91 -20.90 -10.87
CA CYS A 152 -1.98 -22.00 -10.95
C CYS A 152 -2.28 -22.87 -12.18
N PHE A 153 -1.26 -23.19 -12.99
CA PHE A 153 -1.42 -24.11 -14.12
C PHE A 153 -1.50 -25.58 -13.69
N GLU A 154 -1.00 -25.87 -12.49
CA GLU A 154 -1.06 -27.17 -11.82
C GLU A 154 -1.58 -26.97 -10.38
N GLU A 155 -1.62 -28.03 -9.57
CA GLU A 155 -1.94 -27.92 -8.14
C GLU A 155 -1.02 -26.88 -7.46
N CYS A 156 -1.60 -25.84 -6.87
CA CYS A 156 -0.87 -24.76 -6.22
C CYS A 156 0.07 -25.27 -5.11
N ASP A 157 1.29 -24.75 -5.06
CA ASP A 157 2.33 -25.21 -4.12
C ASP A 157 2.65 -24.15 -3.05
N CYS A 158 1.69 -23.97 -2.15
CA CYS A 158 1.85 -23.19 -0.93
C CYS A 158 2.52 -23.99 0.20
N GLY A 159 3.12 -25.16 -0.10
CA GLY A 159 3.63 -26.11 0.88
C GLY A 159 3.09 -27.51 0.67
N ARG A 160 3.79 -28.49 1.27
CA ARG A 160 3.55 -29.93 1.14
C ARG A 160 2.14 -30.32 1.60
N SER A 161 1.65 -29.72 2.68
CA SER A 161 0.36 -30.07 3.28
C SER A 161 -0.60 -28.90 3.49
N LEU A 162 -0.18 -27.69 3.12
CA LEU A 162 -0.95 -26.47 3.33
C LEU A 162 -1.92 -26.24 2.17
N PRO A 163 -3.23 -26.12 2.42
CA PRO A 163 -4.11 -25.36 1.54
C PRO A 163 -3.48 -24.00 1.21
N CYS A 164 -3.57 -23.59 -0.05
CA CYS A 164 -3.33 -22.19 -0.39
C CYS A 164 -4.47 -21.39 0.22
N GLY A 165 -4.13 -20.47 1.11
CA GLY A 165 -5.08 -19.74 1.92
C GLY A 165 -4.37 -18.66 2.71
N GLU A 166 -5.11 -17.65 3.13
CA GLU A 166 -4.61 -16.58 3.99
C GLU A 166 -4.74 -17.01 5.45
N TYR A 167 -3.68 -17.59 6.01
CA TYR A 167 -3.64 -17.96 7.43
C TYR A 167 -3.58 -16.71 8.30
N LEU A 168 -3.90 -16.83 9.59
CA LEU A 168 -3.87 -15.69 10.51
C LEU A 168 -2.85 -15.85 11.62
N TRP A 169 -2.10 -14.79 11.88
CA TRP A 169 -1.17 -14.68 13.01
C TRP A 169 -1.91 -14.56 14.34
N ASP A 170 -1.41 -15.23 15.39
CA ASP A 170 -1.86 -15.07 16.77
C ASP A 170 -0.93 -14.15 17.56
N HIS A 171 -1.21 -12.84 17.52
CA HIS A 171 -0.38 -11.83 18.19
C HIS A 171 -0.38 -11.86 19.72
N ARG A 172 -1.11 -12.79 20.35
CA ARG A 172 -0.96 -13.07 21.78
C ARG A 172 0.40 -13.71 22.08
N ASN A 173 1.04 -14.30 21.07
CA ASN A 173 2.34 -14.96 21.20
C ASN A 173 3.51 -13.97 21.12
N SER A 174 4.34 -13.89 22.16
CA SER A 174 5.51 -13.01 22.19
C SER A 174 6.68 -13.49 21.32
N SER A 175 6.88 -14.81 21.18
CA SER A 175 7.94 -15.36 20.30
C SER A 175 7.64 -15.09 18.83
N LEU A 176 6.37 -15.13 18.42
CA LEU A 176 5.94 -14.68 17.10
C LEU A 176 6.31 -13.21 16.86
N ARG A 177 6.00 -12.33 17.81
CA ARG A 177 6.31 -10.89 17.70
C ARG A 177 7.81 -10.65 17.48
N GLN A 178 8.65 -11.37 18.22
CA GLN A 178 10.10 -11.28 18.05
C GLN A 178 10.50 -11.69 16.64
N TRP A 179 10.01 -12.82 16.15
CA TRP A 179 10.28 -13.31 14.80
C TRP A 179 9.78 -12.35 13.71
N LEU A 180 8.54 -11.84 13.84
CA LEU A 180 7.98 -10.86 12.90
C LEU A 180 8.87 -9.62 12.78
N LEU A 181 9.42 -9.17 13.91
CA LEU A 181 10.33 -8.02 13.93
C LEU A 181 11.68 -8.41 13.29
N GLU A 182 12.38 -9.38 13.86
CA GLU A 182 13.79 -9.67 13.57
C GLU A 182 14.01 -10.36 12.22
N GLU A 183 13.10 -11.23 11.81
CA GLU A 183 13.27 -12.08 10.64
C GLU A 183 12.32 -11.75 9.49
N TYR A 184 11.07 -11.37 9.77
CA TYR A 184 10.10 -11.09 8.70
C TYR A 184 10.18 -9.65 8.18
N VAL A 185 10.18 -8.67 9.08
CA VAL A 185 10.23 -7.23 8.75
C VAL A 185 11.66 -6.76 8.50
N PHE A 186 12.62 -7.17 9.35
CA PHE A 186 14.04 -6.82 9.20
C PHE A 186 14.88 -7.91 8.54
N GLY A 187 14.23 -8.92 7.97
CA GLY A 187 14.88 -9.97 7.21
C GLY A 187 15.50 -9.52 5.89
N PRO A 188 16.26 -10.43 5.24
CA PRO A 188 16.98 -10.16 4.00
C PRO A 188 16.06 -9.94 2.78
N SER A 189 14.78 -10.26 2.86
CA SER A 189 13.77 -10.02 1.82
C SER A 189 13.02 -8.70 2.00
N ALA A 190 13.25 -8.00 3.11
CA ALA A 190 12.47 -6.85 3.60
C ALA A 190 13.40 -5.69 3.99
N LEU A 191 13.24 -5.06 5.16
CA LEU A 191 14.03 -3.90 5.58
C LEU A 191 15.51 -4.20 5.85
N GLY A 192 15.87 -5.47 6.03
CA GLY A 192 17.27 -5.92 6.08
C GLY A 192 17.93 -5.97 4.71
N HIS A 193 17.15 -5.88 3.63
CA HIS A 193 17.65 -5.86 2.27
C HIS A 193 18.22 -4.47 1.90
N GLY A 194 19.36 -4.44 1.22
CA GLY A 194 20.02 -3.19 0.82
C GLY A 194 19.23 -2.37 -0.22
N GLY A 195 18.38 -3.04 -1.00
CA GLY A 195 17.57 -2.43 -2.07
C GLY A 195 16.17 -1.95 -1.66
N ILE A 196 15.74 -2.20 -0.41
CA ILE A 196 14.39 -1.87 0.07
C ILE A 196 14.50 -0.73 1.10
N ASP A 197 13.75 0.36 0.90
CA ASP A 197 13.74 1.54 1.77
C ASP A 197 12.57 1.53 2.77
N GLY A 198 11.49 0.83 2.44
CA GLY A 198 10.29 0.78 3.27
C GLY A 198 9.40 -0.43 3.02
N LEU A 199 8.32 -0.52 3.78
CA LEU A 199 7.30 -1.56 3.63
C LEU A 199 5.90 -0.95 3.52
N PHE A 200 5.03 -1.61 2.77
CA PHE A 200 3.59 -1.50 2.93
C PHE A 200 3.12 -2.61 3.85
N LEU A 201 2.55 -2.25 5.01
CA LEU A 201 1.97 -3.21 5.97
C LEU A 201 0.46 -3.29 5.79
N ASP A 202 0.01 -4.34 5.12
CA ASP A 202 -1.39 -4.50 4.82
C ASP A 202 -2.19 -5.09 5.98
N ASP A 203 -3.51 -4.91 5.90
CA ASP A 203 -4.53 -5.36 6.83
C ASP A 203 -4.45 -4.83 8.28
N GLU A 204 -5.59 -4.92 8.96
CA GLU A 204 -5.79 -4.46 10.33
C GLU A 204 -6.59 -5.46 11.16
N TRP A 205 -6.37 -5.42 12.48
CA TRP A 205 -7.24 -6.08 13.45
C TRP A 205 -8.13 -5.04 14.15
N TYR A 206 -9.42 -5.36 14.29
CA TYR A 206 -10.38 -4.53 15.01
C TYR A 206 -10.96 -5.28 16.21
N ASP A 207 -11.15 -4.57 17.32
CA ASP A 207 -11.79 -5.08 18.53
C ASP A 207 -13.25 -4.61 18.69
N SER A 208 -13.81 -4.09 17.60
CA SER A 208 -15.21 -3.67 17.51
C SER A 208 -15.72 -3.84 16.07
N PRO A 209 -17.03 -4.03 15.88
CA PRO A 209 -17.61 -4.21 14.56
C PRO A 209 -17.40 -2.97 13.70
N LEU A 210 -17.01 -3.17 12.44
CA LEU A 210 -16.99 -2.14 11.42
C LEU A 210 -18.13 -2.29 10.41
N PRO A 211 -18.65 -1.19 9.86
CA PRO A 211 -19.56 -1.27 8.73
C PRO A 211 -18.84 -1.89 7.52
N ASN A 212 -19.58 -2.65 6.72
CA ASN A 212 -19.06 -3.15 5.45
C ASN A 212 -18.69 -1.95 4.54
N PRO A 213 -17.45 -1.84 4.06
CA PRO A 213 -17.10 -0.78 3.12
C PRO A 213 -17.89 -0.92 1.81
N SER A 214 -18.19 0.20 1.16
CA SER A 214 -18.94 0.21 -0.11
C SER A 214 -18.22 -0.46 -1.28
N TRP A 215 -16.91 -0.68 -1.15
CA TRP A 215 -16.08 -1.38 -2.14
C TRP A 215 -15.92 -2.88 -1.83
N GLY A 216 -16.29 -3.33 -0.62
CA GLY A 216 -16.17 -4.71 -0.20
C GLY A 216 -17.24 -5.62 -0.82
N PRO A 217 -17.12 -6.94 -0.63
CA PRO A 217 -18.11 -7.88 -1.11
C PRO A 217 -19.46 -7.68 -0.38
N PRO A 218 -20.60 -8.00 -0.99
CA PRO A 218 -21.93 -7.80 -0.38
C PRO A 218 -22.11 -8.50 0.98
N GLU A 219 -21.53 -9.68 1.15
CA GLU A 219 -21.49 -10.47 2.38
C GLU A 219 -20.69 -9.79 3.50
N GLY A 220 -19.79 -8.88 3.13
CA GLY A 220 -18.93 -8.11 4.03
C GLY A 220 -17.63 -8.81 4.39
N PHE A 221 -17.03 -8.37 5.49
CA PHE A 221 -15.78 -8.93 6.01
C PHE A 221 -15.94 -9.38 7.46
N CYS A 222 -14.94 -10.10 7.95
CA CYS A 222 -14.92 -10.58 9.32
C CYS A 222 -14.92 -9.44 10.37
N THR A 223 -14.53 -8.23 9.99
CA THR A 223 -14.65 -7.02 10.81
C THR A 223 -16.11 -6.69 11.17
N ALA A 224 -17.10 -7.18 10.43
CA ALA A 224 -18.52 -7.01 10.75
C ALA A 224 -19.02 -7.95 11.87
N SER A 225 -18.18 -8.88 12.34
CA SER A 225 -18.44 -9.71 13.52
C SER A 225 -18.83 -8.83 14.73
N PRO A 226 -19.73 -9.28 15.63
CA PRO A 226 -20.13 -8.53 16.82
C PRO A 226 -18.96 -8.11 17.74
N TYR A 227 -17.78 -8.72 17.59
CA TYR A 227 -16.58 -8.44 18.37
C TYR A 227 -15.48 -7.70 17.59
N GLY A 228 -15.71 -7.39 16.31
CA GLY A 228 -14.62 -7.08 15.37
C GLY A 228 -13.92 -8.35 14.88
N GLY A 229 -12.81 -8.17 14.16
CA GLY A 229 -12.04 -9.23 13.51
C GLY A 229 -10.93 -8.66 12.62
N PRO A 230 -10.22 -9.52 11.87
CA PRO A 230 -9.27 -9.07 10.85
C PRO A 230 -10.00 -8.46 9.64
N SER A 231 -9.39 -7.45 9.00
CA SER A 231 -9.81 -6.92 7.70
C SER A 231 -9.67 -7.94 6.58
N GLU A 232 -10.48 -7.79 5.53
CA GLU A 232 -10.35 -8.55 4.27
C GLU A 232 -10.26 -10.07 4.46
N VAL A 233 -11.03 -10.60 5.42
CA VAL A 233 -11.23 -12.03 5.66
C VAL A 233 -12.73 -12.31 5.59
N HIS A 234 -13.13 -13.47 5.10
CA HIS A 234 -14.54 -13.82 4.89
C HIS A 234 -15.38 -13.68 6.18
N PRO A 235 -16.65 -13.22 6.08
CA PRO A 235 -17.57 -13.17 7.20
C PRO A 235 -17.73 -14.51 7.89
N GLY A 236 -17.71 -14.52 9.22
CA GLY A 236 -17.82 -15.75 10.02
C GLY A 236 -16.50 -16.25 10.59
N CYS A 237 -15.35 -15.68 10.19
CA CYS A 237 -14.03 -16.13 10.64
C CYS A 237 -13.87 -16.24 12.18
N VAL A 238 -14.39 -15.27 12.93
CA VAL A 238 -14.38 -15.29 14.41
C VAL A 238 -15.13 -16.49 14.98
N ALA A 239 -16.27 -16.84 14.36
CA ALA A 239 -17.06 -18.00 14.76
C ALA A 239 -16.40 -19.32 14.37
N ASP A 240 -15.73 -19.37 13.21
CA ASP A 240 -14.98 -20.52 12.72
C ASP A 240 -13.78 -20.84 13.60
N MET A 241 -13.06 -19.80 14.04
CA MET A 241 -11.96 -19.90 15.00
C MET A 241 -12.43 -20.10 16.44
N GLY A 242 -13.71 -19.87 16.73
CA GLY A 242 -14.28 -19.99 18.07
C GLY A 242 -13.76 -18.92 19.05
N LEU A 243 -13.41 -17.74 18.54
CA LEU A 243 -12.87 -16.65 19.35
C LEU A 243 -13.97 -15.98 20.16
N SER A 244 -13.70 -15.74 21.45
CA SER A 244 -14.52 -14.86 22.27
C SER A 244 -14.17 -13.39 22.02
N HIS A 245 -15.00 -12.47 22.53
CA HIS A 245 -14.67 -11.04 22.54
C HIS A 245 -13.38 -10.74 23.34
N ALA A 246 -13.06 -11.55 24.36
CA ALA A 246 -11.79 -11.38 25.08
C ALA A 246 -10.59 -11.79 24.21
N ASP A 247 -10.74 -12.83 23.39
CA ASP A 247 -9.70 -13.28 22.47
C ASP A 247 -9.44 -12.24 21.38
N VAL A 248 -10.49 -11.73 20.72
CA VAL A 248 -10.36 -10.70 19.68
C VAL A 248 -9.66 -9.46 20.25
N ARG A 249 -10.08 -8.96 21.42
CA ARG A 249 -9.39 -7.84 22.09
C ARG A 249 -7.93 -8.12 22.39
N ALA A 250 -7.60 -9.34 22.85
CA ALA A 250 -6.22 -9.71 23.16
C ALA A 250 -5.35 -9.80 21.90
N ILE A 251 -5.89 -10.35 20.80
CA ILE A 251 -5.20 -10.42 19.50
C ILE A 251 -4.99 -9.01 18.95
N THR A 252 -6.03 -8.16 18.93
CA THR A 252 -5.93 -6.76 18.46
C THR A 252 -4.91 -5.96 19.27
N ALA A 253 -4.93 -6.07 20.61
CA ALA A 253 -3.93 -5.41 21.45
C ALA A 253 -2.50 -5.93 21.19
N GLY A 254 -2.36 -7.24 20.98
CA GLY A 254 -1.10 -7.87 20.59
C GLY A 254 -0.59 -7.37 19.23
N TRP A 255 -1.47 -7.24 18.25
CA TRP A 255 -1.17 -6.73 16.91
C TRP A 255 -0.73 -5.27 16.98
N LEU A 256 -1.48 -4.40 17.66
CA LEU A 256 -1.12 -2.98 17.86
C LEU A 256 0.25 -2.82 18.53
N GLN A 257 0.56 -3.67 19.52
CA GLN A 257 1.89 -3.67 20.14
C GLN A 257 2.99 -4.08 19.14
N THR A 258 2.75 -5.09 18.31
CA THR A 258 3.67 -5.52 17.25
C THR A 258 3.88 -4.39 16.23
N LEU A 259 2.80 -3.80 15.72
CA LEU A 259 2.83 -2.70 14.76
C LEU A 259 3.60 -1.48 15.32
N SER A 260 3.36 -1.12 16.58
CA SER A 260 4.09 -0.03 17.23
C SER A 260 5.59 -0.31 17.34
N GLN A 261 6.00 -1.57 17.59
CA GLN A 261 7.41 -1.95 17.64
C GLN A 261 8.04 -1.92 16.25
N VAL A 262 7.33 -2.40 15.23
CA VAL A 262 7.76 -2.33 13.82
C VAL A 262 7.96 -0.88 13.39
N HIS A 263 7.00 0.01 13.68
CA HIS A 263 7.13 1.43 13.37
C HIS A 263 8.35 2.06 14.05
N ALA A 264 8.52 1.83 15.35
CA ALA A 264 9.65 2.38 16.10
C ALA A 264 11.00 1.87 15.56
N ALA A 265 11.13 0.56 15.35
CA ALA A 265 12.34 -0.05 14.82
C ALA A 265 12.64 0.42 13.40
N ALA A 266 11.62 0.60 12.54
CA ALA A 266 11.82 1.09 11.18
C ALA A 266 12.40 2.51 11.19
N LEU A 267 11.83 3.40 12.01
CA LEU A 267 12.35 4.76 12.17
C LEU A 267 13.77 4.80 12.73
N GLU A 268 14.08 3.95 13.73
CA GLU A 268 15.42 3.83 14.30
C GLU A 268 16.44 3.32 13.28
N ALA A 269 16.04 2.39 12.42
CA ALA A 269 16.87 1.82 11.35
C ALA A 269 16.98 2.74 10.11
N GLY A 270 16.42 3.94 10.14
CA GLY A 270 16.45 4.83 8.98
C GLY A 270 15.53 4.40 7.83
N ARG A 271 14.54 3.55 8.11
CA ARG A 271 13.56 2.99 7.18
C ARG A 271 12.18 3.64 7.35
N TRP A 272 11.25 3.31 6.47
CA TRP A 272 9.90 3.88 6.49
C TRP A 272 8.81 2.83 6.33
N ILE A 273 7.64 3.10 6.90
CA ILE A 273 6.44 2.26 6.76
C ILE A 273 5.37 3.11 6.07
N TYR A 274 4.74 2.59 5.03
CA TYR A 274 3.82 3.33 4.17
C TYR A 274 2.65 3.94 4.96
N GLN A 275 2.14 3.22 5.96
CA GLN A 275 1.07 3.62 6.86
C GLN A 275 1.42 4.85 7.72
N LEU A 276 2.70 5.26 7.76
CA LEU A 276 3.14 6.51 8.39
C LEU A 276 2.97 7.74 7.48
N PHE A 277 2.66 7.55 6.20
CA PHE A 277 2.26 8.66 5.33
C PHE A 277 0.87 9.15 5.71
N ARG A 278 0.70 10.47 5.70
CA ARG A 278 -0.62 11.07 5.61
C ARG A 278 -1.08 11.02 4.15
N THR A 279 -2.18 10.35 3.88
CA THR A 279 -2.79 10.37 2.54
C THR A 279 -3.71 11.57 2.40
N VAL A 280 -3.60 12.29 1.27
CA VAL A 280 -4.41 13.46 0.95
C VAL A 280 -4.99 13.29 -0.45
N GLY A 281 -6.31 13.42 -0.58
CA GLY A 281 -6.97 13.44 -1.87
C GLY A 281 -6.83 14.78 -2.57
N ALA A 282 -7.36 14.86 -3.79
CA ALA A 282 -7.47 16.12 -4.51
C ALA A 282 -8.34 17.16 -3.76
N PRO A 283 -8.12 18.47 -3.98
CA PRO A 283 -8.96 19.51 -3.40
C PRO A 283 -10.44 19.31 -3.81
N PRO A 284 -11.40 19.55 -2.90
CA PRO A 284 -12.83 19.46 -3.22
C PRO A 284 -13.22 20.30 -4.43
N ARG A 285 -14.23 19.88 -5.19
CA ARG A 285 -14.70 20.63 -6.37
C ARG A 285 -15.57 21.84 -6.03
N ALA A 286 -16.21 21.85 -4.85
CA ALA A 286 -17.01 22.99 -4.41
C ALA A 286 -16.08 24.15 -4.02
N ALA A 287 -16.32 25.35 -4.58
CA ALA A 287 -15.39 26.47 -4.47
C ALA A 287 -15.04 26.86 -3.02
N GLU A 288 -16.01 26.86 -2.11
CA GLU A 288 -15.76 27.20 -0.70
C GLU A 288 -14.96 26.12 0.03
N GLU A 289 -15.25 24.84 -0.21
CA GLU A 289 -14.52 23.71 0.37
C GLU A 289 -13.09 23.63 -0.18
N CYS A 290 -12.90 23.91 -1.46
CA CYS A 290 -11.60 24.06 -2.09
C CYS A 290 -10.78 25.18 -1.42
N ALA A 291 -11.39 26.36 -1.23
CA ALA A 291 -10.72 27.48 -0.58
C ALA A 291 -10.38 27.16 0.89
N ALA A 292 -11.27 26.48 1.61
CA ALA A 292 -11.00 26.02 2.97
C ALA A 292 -9.83 25.02 3.02
N TYR A 293 -9.78 24.07 2.08
CA TYR A 293 -8.66 23.12 1.93
C TYR A 293 -7.33 23.86 1.77
N PHE A 294 -7.23 24.81 0.85
CA PHE A 294 -5.99 25.55 0.63
C PHE A 294 -5.65 26.47 1.81
N ARG A 295 -6.62 27.16 2.42
CA ARG A 295 -6.38 27.97 3.64
C ARG A 295 -5.78 27.15 4.77
N ASP A 296 -6.20 25.90 4.95
CA ASP A 296 -5.60 25.01 5.95
C ASP A 296 -4.20 24.55 5.52
N ALA A 297 -4.07 24.02 4.30
CA ALA A 297 -2.82 23.45 3.80
C ALA A 297 -1.68 24.48 3.66
N CYS A 298 -2.00 25.75 3.38
CA CYS A 298 -1.07 26.85 3.22
C CYS A 298 -0.50 27.41 4.54
N ARG A 299 -0.97 26.94 5.70
CA ARG A 299 -0.42 27.38 6.99
C ARG A 299 0.94 26.74 7.26
N ALA A 300 1.82 27.48 7.93
CA ALA A 300 3.14 26.98 8.33
C ALA A 300 3.06 25.79 9.29
N ASP A 301 2.00 25.72 10.10
CA ASP A 301 1.74 24.64 11.05
C ASP A 301 0.76 23.58 10.52
N SER A 302 0.48 23.59 9.21
CA SER A 302 -0.40 22.60 8.59
C SER A 302 0.28 21.23 8.55
N GLN A 303 -0.54 20.17 8.53
CA GLN A 303 -0.04 18.81 8.37
C GLN A 303 0.67 18.61 7.02
N ALA A 304 0.27 19.34 5.98
CA ALA A 304 0.93 19.28 4.68
C ALA A 304 2.37 19.83 4.73
N GLN A 305 2.64 20.80 5.61
CA GLN A 305 3.98 21.36 5.81
C GLN A 305 4.85 20.55 6.77
N LEU A 306 4.24 19.92 7.77
CA LEU A 306 4.97 19.31 8.89
C LEU A 306 5.16 17.78 8.77
N SER A 307 4.35 17.10 7.97
CA SER A 307 4.28 15.62 7.95
C SER A 307 4.62 15.04 6.56
N ALA A 308 5.08 13.79 6.54
CA ALA A 308 5.24 13.03 5.31
C ALA A 308 3.87 12.80 4.66
N THR A 309 3.63 13.35 3.48
CA THR A 309 2.30 13.40 2.85
C THR A 309 2.32 12.77 1.46
N LEU A 310 1.39 11.85 1.22
CA LEU A 310 1.14 11.25 -0.09
C LEU A 310 -0.17 11.80 -0.67
N PHE A 311 -0.05 12.58 -1.74
CA PHE A 311 -1.15 13.13 -2.52
C PHE A 311 -1.58 12.13 -3.59
N SER A 312 -2.89 11.96 -3.76
CA SER A 312 -3.45 11.11 -4.82
C SER A 312 -3.93 11.97 -5.99
N PHE A 313 -3.74 11.48 -7.22
CA PHE A 313 -4.39 12.07 -8.39
C PHE A 313 -5.92 12.02 -8.29
N SER A 314 -6.59 13.05 -8.79
CA SER A 314 -8.03 13.06 -8.97
C SER A 314 -8.43 11.92 -9.91
N GLY A 315 -9.35 11.06 -9.46
CA GLY A 315 -9.76 9.91 -10.26
C GLY A 315 -8.57 8.98 -10.57
N ALA A 316 -7.75 8.64 -9.57
CA ALA A 316 -6.59 7.74 -9.72
C ALA A 316 -6.92 6.36 -10.33
N GLN A 317 -8.19 6.00 -10.48
CA GLN A 317 -8.68 4.81 -11.19
C GLN A 317 -9.03 5.06 -12.67
N SER A 318 -9.21 6.32 -13.08
CA SER A 318 -9.57 6.72 -14.43
C SER A 318 -8.35 6.73 -15.35
N ARG A 319 -8.54 6.24 -16.57
CA ARG A 319 -7.52 6.24 -17.63
C ARG A 319 -8.13 6.83 -18.90
N PRO A 320 -7.62 7.96 -19.44
CA PRO A 320 -6.54 8.79 -18.89
C PRO A 320 -6.92 9.48 -17.56
N LEU A 321 -5.93 10.05 -16.86
CA LEU A 321 -6.16 10.91 -15.71
C LEU A 321 -7.04 12.10 -16.13
N PRO A 322 -8.09 12.44 -15.35
CA PRO A 322 -9.06 13.45 -15.76
C PRO A 322 -8.49 14.87 -15.72
N SER A 323 -7.52 15.15 -14.84
CA SER A 323 -7.03 16.52 -14.59
C SER A 323 -5.59 16.56 -14.05
N PRO A 324 -4.62 15.91 -14.72
CA PRO A 324 -3.26 15.73 -14.18
C PRO A 324 -2.56 17.07 -13.88
N THR A 325 -2.68 18.07 -14.75
CA THR A 325 -2.08 19.39 -14.53
C THR A 325 -2.67 20.10 -13.31
N ASP A 326 -3.99 19.98 -13.09
CA ASP A 326 -4.66 20.62 -11.95
C ASP A 326 -4.21 19.96 -10.62
N ASP A 327 -4.07 18.63 -10.61
CA ASP A 327 -3.56 17.89 -9.45
C ASP A 327 -2.10 18.26 -9.13
N VAL A 328 -1.23 18.35 -10.14
CA VAL A 328 0.17 18.75 -9.95
C VAL A 328 0.26 20.19 -9.45
N ALA A 329 -0.57 21.11 -9.96
CA ALA A 329 -0.62 22.48 -9.47
C ALA A 329 -1.05 22.54 -7.99
N ALA A 330 -2.10 21.81 -7.61
CA ALA A 330 -2.56 21.73 -6.22
C ALA A 330 -1.48 21.15 -5.29
N PHE A 331 -0.77 20.11 -5.76
CA PHE A 331 0.37 19.52 -5.05
C PHE A 331 1.49 20.53 -4.86
N LEU A 332 1.98 21.19 -5.91
CA LEU A 332 3.03 22.22 -5.81
C LEU A 332 2.61 23.38 -4.90
N LEU A 333 1.33 23.75 -4.93
CA LEU A 333 0.82 24.80 -4.07
C LEU A 333 0.91 24.41 -2.59
N THR A 334 0.52 23.18 -2.24
CA THR A 334 0.32 22.77 -0.82
C THR A 334 1.42 21.92 -0.21
N ARG A 335 2.29 21.29 -1.01
CA ARG A 335 3.27 20.33 -0.49
C ARG A 335 4.27 20.98 0.48
N GLY A 336 4.59 20.23 1.53
CA GLY A 336 5.77 20.45 2.34
C GLY A 336 7.04 19.83 1.74
N PRO A 337 8.14 19.82 2.51
CA PRO A 337 9.43 19.24 2.09
C PRO A 337 9.37 17.71 1.88
N TYR A 338 8.43 17.03 2.56
CA TYR A 338 8.21 15.59 2.50
C TYR A 338 6.86 15.27 1.86
N GLY A 339 6.72 15.59 0.57
CA GLY A 339 5.49 15.39 -0.19
C GLY A 339 5.72 14.53 -1.42
N TRP A 340 4.83 13.58 -1.67
CA TRP A 340 4.79 12.77 -2.89
C TRP A 340 3.42 12.90 -3.55
N ILE A 341 3.34 12.89 -4.87
CA ILE A 341 2.07 12.75 -5.60
C ILE A 341 2.09 11.50 -6.48
N GLY A 342 0.99 10.77 -6.53
CA GLY A 342 0.78 9.77 -7.57
C GLY A 342 -0.28 8.74 -7.26
N PHE A 343 0.06 7.48 -7.48
CA PHE A 343 -0.85 6.35 -7.37
C PHE A 343 -0.56 5.56 -6.10
N GLY A 344 -1.44 5.64 -5.10
CA GLY A 344 -1.44 4.70 -3.97
C GLY A 344 -2.11 3.37 -4.33
N TRP A 345 -2.55 2.60 -3.33
CA TRP A 345 -3.28 1.34 -3.52
C TRP A 345 -4.46 1.43 -4.49
N VAL A 346 -5.18 2.56 -4.48
CA VAL A 346 -6.29 2.81 -5.41
C VAL A 346 -5.85 2.77 -6.89
N GLY A 347 -4.56 2.95 -7.18
CA GLY A 347 -3.98 2.74 -8.51
C GLY A 347 -3.81 1.27 -8.89
N CYS A 348 -3.55 0.37 -7.93
CA CYS A 348 -3.44 -1.08 -8.13
C CYS A 348 -4.69 -1.67 -8.77
N VAL A 349 -5.88 -1.22 -8.34
CA VAL A 349 -7.18 -1.73 -8.79
C VAL A 349 -7.63 -1.22 -10.17
N SER A 350 -6.87 -0.32 -10.80
CA SER A 350 -7.23 0.26 -12.11
C SER A 350 -6.96 -0.66 -13.31
N CYS A 351 -6.37 -1.82 -13.06
CA CYS A 351 -6.45 -2.99 -13.91
C CYS A 351 -7.90 -3.49 -13.94
N ASN A 352 -8.72 -2.93 -14.83
CA ASN A 352 -10.05 -3.47 -15.08
C ASN A 352 -9.87 -4.90 -15.61
N LEU A 353 -9.92 -5.88 -14.72
CA LEU A 353 -10.10 -7.31 -15.05
C LEU A 353 -11.52 -7.49 -15.59
N THR A 354 -11.92 -6.70 -16.58
CA THR A 354 -13.15 -6.98 -17.31
C THR A 354 -12.92 -8.31 -18.03
N ALA A 355 -13.98 -9.09 -18.13
CA ALA A 355 -14.01 -10.42 -18.75
C ALA A 355 -13.54 -10.44 -20.24
N GLU A 356 -13.13 -9.30 -20.80
CA GLU A 356 -12.76 -9.13 -22.20
C GLU A 356 -11.28 -9.36 -22.50
N ASP A 357 -10.36 -9.36 -21.51
CA ASP A 357 -9.03 -9.99 -21.68
C ASP A 357 -8.91 -11.26 -20.81
N PRO A 358 -9.31 -12.43 -21.32
CA PRO A 358 -9.19 -13.71 -20.62
C PRO A 358 -7.74 -14.14 -20.32
N ARG A 359 -6.74 -13.36 -20.76
CA ARG A 359 -5.33 -13.59 -20.41
C ARG A 359 -4.89 -12.83 -19.15
N GLY A 360 -5.71 -11.93 -18.62
CA GLY A 360 -5.38 -11.15 -17.41
C GLY A 360 -4.13 -10.27 -17.57
N LEU A 361 -3.76 -9.95 -18.81
CA LEU A 361 -2.60 -9.12 -19.12
C LEU A 361 -3.04 -7.66 -19.05
N CYS A 362 -3.00 -7.07 -17.86
CA CYS A 362 -2.82 -5.62 -17.83
C CYS A 362 -1.56 -5.30 -18.64
N ASP A 363 -1.60 -4.30 -19.51
CA ASP A 363 -0.38 -3.63 -19.92
C ASP A 363 -0.03 -2.63 -18.81
N PRO A 364 0.84 -3.01 -17.85
CA PRO A 364 1.14 -2.14 -16.72
C PRO A 364 1.82 -0.84 -17.16
N ALA A 365 2.45 -0.81 -18.35
CA ALA A 365 3.12 0.38 -18.85
C ALA A 365 2.12 1.49 -19.22
N GLY A 366 0.88 1.15 -19.58
CA GLY A 366 -0.21 2.10 -19.79
C GLY A 366 -1.04 2.42 -18.54
N ALA A 367 -0.93 1.59 -17.49
CA ALA A 367 -1.79 1.69 -16.30
C ALA A 367 -1.36 2.77 -15.30
N TYR A 368 -0.17 3.34 -15.43
CA TYR A 368 0.33 4.39 -14.52
C TYR A 368 0.74 5.61 -15.33
N GLU A 369 -0.26 6.37 -15.82
CA GLU A 369 -0.02 7.62 -16.53
C GLU A 369 0.84 8.55 -15.67
N ARG A 370 2.02 8.90 -16.18
CA ARG A 370 2.95 9.82 -15.54
C ARG A 370 2.90 11.17 -16.28
N PRO A 371 2.26 12.19 -15.71
CA PRO A 371 2.20 13.51 -16.34
C PRO A 371 3.61 14.08 -16.53
N SER A 372 3.84 14.72 -17.68
CA SER A 372 5.14 15.32 -18.03
C SER A 372 5.58 16.41 -17.04
N GLU A 373 4.64 17.00 -16.32
CA GLU A 373 4.85 17.96 -15.24
C GLU A 373 5.65 17.35 -14.06
N LEU A 374 5.64 16.02 -13.92
CA LEU A 374 6.47 15.33 -12.92
C LEU A 374 7.95 15.25 -13.31
N ASP A 375 8.31 15.60 -14.55
CA ASP A 375 9.70 15.60 -15.04
C ASP A 375 10.29 17.02 -15.12
N ALA A 376 9.50 18.03 -14.77
CA ALA A 376 9.93 19.43 -14.80
C ALA A 376 10.63 19.86 -13.51
N ASP A 377 11.59 20.77 -13.64
CA ASP A 377 12.26 21.42 -12.51
C ASP A 377 11.65 22.80 -12.22
N TYR A 378 10.80 22.86 -11.20
CA TYR A 378 10.19 24.08 -10.68
C TYR A 378 11.09 24.81 -9.66
N GLY A 379 12.22 24.19 -9.27
CA GLY A 379 13.15 24.65 -8.26
C GLY A 379 12.59 24.53 -6.83
N GLU A 380 12.98 25.45 -5.94
CA GLU A 380 12.51 25.47 -4.55
C GLU A 380 11.38 26.51 -4.33
N PRO A 381 10.43 26.27 -3.40
CA PRO A 381 9.43 27.25 -3.03
C PRO A 381 10.07 28.44 -2.30
N ARG A 382 9.70 29.66 -2.70
CA ARG A 382 10.20 30.89 -2.05
C ARG A 382 9.42 31.26 -0.80
N GLU A 383 8.17 30.82 -0.73
CA GLU A 383 7.23 31.09 0.34
C GLU A 383 6.18 29.98 0.44
N LEU A 384 5.32 30.06 1.45
CA LEU A 384 4.10 29.27 1.52
C LEU A 384 3.06 29.83 0.55
N CYS A 385 2.09 29.00 0.16
CA CYS A 385 0.98 29.49 -0.63
C CYS A 385 0.13 30.49 0.13
N ALA A 386 -0.54 31.38 -0.60
CA ALA A 386 -1.45 32.37 -0.04
C ALA A 386 -2.61 32.66 -0.98
N GLU A 387 -3.76 33.06 -0.41
CA GLU A 387 -4.89 33.57 -1.19
C GLU A 387 -4.50 34.94 -1.77
N THR A 388 -4.67 35.13 -3.08
CA THR A 388 -4.16 36.31 -3.82
C THR A 388 -4.82 37.61 -3.41
N SER A 389 -6.06 37.54 -2.93
CA SER A 389 -6.76 38.63 -2.24
C SER A 389 -7.86 38.05 -1.36
N THR A 390 -8.34 38.82 -0.39
CA THR A 390 -9.38 38.37 0.53
C THR A 390 -10.61 37.87 -0.23
N SER A 391 -10.99 36.62 0.01
CA SER A 391 -12.15 35.97 -0.61
C SER A 391 -12.07 35.78 -2.13
N SER A 392 -10.88 35.88 -2.74
CA SER A 392 -10.73 35.57 -4.17
C SER A 392 -10.94 34.09 -4.46
N ARG A 393 -10.65 33.23 -3.48
CA ARG A 393 -10.54 31.78 -3.63
C ARG A 393 -9.54 31.36 -4.71
N VAL A 394 -8.59 32.25 -5.01
CA VAL A 394 -7.46 31.98 -5.90
C VAL A 394 -6.22 31.97 -5.03
N PHE A 395 -5.48 30.87 -5.06
CA PHE A 395 -4.25 30.70 -4.28
C PHE A 395 -3.06 30.72 -5.22
N ALA A 396 -1.93 31.25 -4.75
CA ALA A 396 -0.69 31.23 -5.49
C ALA A 396 0.49 30.88 -4.59
N ARG A 397 1.55 30.35 -5.20
CA ARG A 397 2.85 30.09 -4.56
C ARG A 397 3.98 30.37 -5.53
N GLU A 398 4.95 31.14 -5.08
CA GLU A 398 6.15 31.41 -5.85
C GLU A 398 7.20 30.31 -5.67
N TRP A 399 7.72 29.85 -6.80
CA TRP A 399 8.85 28.94 -6.87
C TRP A 399 10.03 29.64 -7.54
N SER A 400 11.24 29.15 -7.28
CA SER A 400 12.44 29.75 -7.87
C SER A 400 12.46 29.71 -9.40
N LYS A 401 11.78 28.74 -10.03
CA LYS A 401 11.68 28.58 -11.49
C LYS A 401 10.25 28.55 -12.03
N ALA A 402 9.22 28.76 -11.19
CA ALA A 402 7.82 28.76 -11.63
C ALA A 402 6.93 29.68 -10.79
N HIS A 403 5.79 30.04 -11.34
CA HIS A 403 4.65 30.57 -10.60
C HIS A 403 3.53 29.53 -10.66
N VAL A 404 2.97 29.16 -9.51
CA VAL A 404 1.88 28.18 -9.43
C VAL A 404 0.66 28.84 -8.84
N SER A 405 -0.49 28.67 -9.47
CA SER A 405 -1.77 29.14 -8.96
C SER A 405 -2.87 28.10 -9.08
N PHE A 406 -3.90 28.23 -8.24
CA PHE A 406 -5.10 27.40 -8.29
C PHE A 406 -6.33 28.28 -8.02
N ASP A 407 -7.26 28.32 -8.97
CA ASP A 407 -8.53 29.02 -8.86
C ASP A 407 -9.64 28.04 -8.46
N CYS A 408 -10.10 28.14 -7.21
CA CYS A 408 -11.17 27.29 -6.69
C CYS A 408 -12.55 27.61 -7.29
N ASN A 409 -12.75 28.78 -7.93
CA ASN A 409 -14.02 29.10 -8.56
C ASN A 409 -14.23 28.30 -9.85
N SER A 410 -13.15 28.02 -10.58
CA SER A 410 -13.15 27.23 -11.81
C SER A 410 -12.59 25.81 -11.62
N TRP A 411 -12.04 25.51 -10.44
CA TRP A 411 -11.27 24.31 -10.14
C TRP A 411 -10.14 24.13 -11.17
N LYS A 412 -9.32 25.17 -11.34
CA LYS A 412 -8.27 25.19 -12.35
C LYS A 412 -6.92 25.53 -11.76
N GLY A 413 -5.96 24.63 -11.97
CA GLY A 413 -4.55 24.83 -11.67
C GLY A 413 -3.78 25.36 -12.87
N THR A 414 -2.81 26.24 -12.61
CA THR A 414 -1.89 26.78 -13.60
C THR A 414 -0.45 26.70 -13.08
N ILE A 415 0.46 26.24 -13.93
CA ILE A 415 1.90 26.18 -13.66
C ILE A 415 2.62 26.95 -14.75
N GLU A 416 3.17 28.12 -14.42
CA GLU A 416 3.88 28.99 -15.35
C GLU A 416 5.39 28.88 -15.12
N SER A 417 6.09 28.17 -16.01
CA SER A 417 7.55 28.09 -15.96
C SER A 417 8.19 29.45 -16.28
N ARG A 418 9.18 29.85 -15.49
CA ARG A 418 9.98 31.05 -15.70
C ARG A 418 11.17 30.80 -16.65
N LEU A 419 11.45 29.54 -16.97
CA LEU A 419 12.49 29.15 -17.92
C LEU A 419 11.86 28.73 -19.26
N PRO A 420 12.49 29.07 -20.41
CA PRO A 420 12.05 28.56 -21.71
C PRO A 420 12.06 27.02 -21.71
N LEU A 421 10.98 26.41 -22.22
CA LEU A 421 10.79 24.95 -22.31
C LEU A 421 11.97 24.21 -22.97
N SER A 422 12.77 24.88 -23.80
CA SER A 422 13.96 24.30 -24.45
C SER A 422 15.13 24.02 -23.50
N SER A 423 15.10 24.52 -22.26
CA SER A 423 16.18 24.41 -21.27
C SER A 423 15.91 23.41 -20.14
N GLN A 424 14.80 22.66 -20.21
CA GLN A 424 14.28 21.82 -19.12
C GLN A 424 14.42 20.30 -19.36
N ARG A 425 15.20 19.86 -20.36
CA ARG A 425 15.48 18.44 -20.60
C ARG A 425 16.94 18.09 -20.37
#